data_AF-A0A830ZAK5-F1
#
_entry.id   AF-A0A830ZAK5-F1
#
_cell.length_a   1.000
_cell.length_b   1.000
_cell.length_c   1.000
_cell.angle_alpha   90.00
_cell.angle_beta   90.00
_cell.angle_gamma   90.00
#
_symmetry.space_group_name_H-M   'P 1'
#
loop_
_entity.id
_entity.type
_entity.pdbx_description
1 polymer ?
#
loop_
_entity_poly.entity_id
_entity_poly.type
_entity_poly.pdbx_seq_one_letter_code
_entity_poly.pdbx_strand_id
1 'polypeptide(L)'
;MPYRRPGGSEDLLALIALESDLVHALAIIRQSGSVEEYERLALAPWWAGYVMTLEGLDASLWDSEACADVALSVRHLATEMDEQAWRTGIRDATYELKQQEEERDYL
;
A
#
# COMPACT_ATOMS: atom_id res chain seq x y z
N MET A 1 20.09 -13.97 -3.88
CA MET A 1 19.44 -12.81 -4.52
C MET A 1 18.15 -12.54 -3.76
N PRO A 2 17.84 -11.30 -3.35
CA PRO A 2 16.52 -11.01 -2.82
C PRO A 2 15.47 -11.41 -3.87
N TYR A 3 14.35 -11.98 -3.42
CA TYR A 3 13.25 -12.40 -4.28
C TYR A 3 12.72 -11.16 -5.03
N ARG A 4 12.67 -11.24 -6.37
CA ARG A 4 12.08 -10.21 -7.23
C ARG A 4 10.77 -10.70 -7.81
N ARG A 5 9.81 -9.80 -7.90
CA ARG A 5 8.48 -10.00 -8.47
C ARG A 5 8.55 -9.82 -9.99
N PRO A 6 8.06 -10.81 -10.76
CA PRO A 6 8.06 -10.73 -12.22
C PRO A 6 7.29 -9.51 -12.75
N GLY A 7 6.21 -9.09 -12.07
CA GLY A 7 5.39 -7.95 -12.47
C GLY A 7 4.55 -8.23 -13.71
N GLY A 8 3.58 -9.14 -13.56
CA GLY A 8 2.64 -9.50 -14.62
C GLY A 8 1.52 -8.47 -14.82
N SER A 9 0.61 -8.75 -15.77
CA SER A 9 -0.53 -7.86 -16.03
C SER A 9 -1.49 -7.73 -14.84
N GLU A 10 -1.66 -8.79 -14.06
CA GLU A 10 -2.51 -8.76 -12.86
C GLU A 10 -1.88 -7.89 -11.76
N ASP A 11 -0.57 -8.02 -11.53
CA ASP A 11 0.18 -7.17 -10.61
C ASP A 11 0.06 -5.69 -11.00
N LEU A 12 0.25 -5.39 -12.29
CA LEU A 12 0.15 -4.03 -12.81
C LEU A 12 -1.27 -3.46 -12.64
N LEU A 13 -2.31 -4.25 -12.89
CA LEU A 13 -3.69 -3.81 -12.71
C LEU A 13 -4.01 -3.55 -11.23
N ALA A 14 -3.52 -4.40 -10.32
CA ALA A 14 -3.68 -4.19 -8.89
C ALA A 14 -2.98 -2.91 -8.42
N LEU A 15 -1.76 -2.66 -8.91
CA LEU A 15 -1.01 -1.43 -8.64
C LEU A 15 -1.74 -0.18 -9.13
N ILE A 16 -2.28 -0.19 -10.34
CA ILE A 16 -3.04 0.93 -10.92
C ILE A 16 -4.32 1.19 -10.13
N ALA A 17 -5.04 0.14 -9.73
CA ALA A 17 -6.24 0.29 -8.91
C ALA A 17 -5.91 0.97 -7.57
N LEU A 18 -4.83 0.52 -6.91
CA LEU A 18 -4.37 1.12 -5.66
C LEU A 18 -3.94 2.59 -5.83
N GLU A 19 -3.19 2.90 -6.90
CA GLU A 19 -2.80 4.28 -7.22
C GLU A 19 -4.03 5.18 -7.37
N SER A 20 -5.05 4.71 -8.11
CA SER A 20 -6.30 5.43 -8.31
C SER A 20 -7.03 5.71 -6.99
N ASP A 21 -7.11 4.73 -6.10
CA ASP A 21 -7.76 4.89 -4.79
C ASP A 21 -7.03 5.93 -3.93
N LEU A 22 -5.69 5.94 -3.97
CA LEU A 22 -4.89 6.93 -3.23
C LEU A 22 -5.01 8.34 -3.78
N VAL A 23 -5.02 8.50 -5.11
CA VAL A 23 -5.29 9.80 -5.75
C VAL A 23 -6.66 10.33 -5.33
N HIS A 24 -7.68 9.46 -5.35
CA HIS A 24 -9.04 9.83 -4.96
C HIS A 24 -9.10 10.28 -3.50
N ALA A 25 -8.48 9.51 -2.60
CA ALA A 25 -8.42 9.84 -1.18
C ALA A 25 -7.68 11.16 -0.90
N LEU A 26 -6.53 11.39 -1.54
CA LEU A 26 -5.79 12.66 -1.45
C LEU A 26 -6.61 13.85 -1.93
N ALA A 27 -7.32 13.70 -3.05
CA ALA A 27 -8.16 14.76 -3.60
C ALA A 27 -9.26 15.16 -2.62
N ILE A 28 -9.85 14.19 -1.92
CA ILE A 28 -10.87 14.46 -0.91
C ILE A 28 -10.27 15.16 0.30
N ILE A 29 -9.18 14.65 0.87
CA ILE A 29 -8.50 15.24 2.03
C ILE A 29 -8.16 16.72 1.77
N ARG A 30 -7.64 17.01 0.57
CA ARG A 30 -7.30 18.37 0.14
C ARG A 30 -8.52 19.30 0.01
N GLN A 31 -9.69 18.74 -0.30
CA GLN A 31 -10.94 19.49 -0.44
C GLN A 31 -11.68 19.70 0.88
N SER A 32 -11.75 18.68 1.74
CA SER A 32 -12.51 18.73 3.01
C SER A 32 -11.73 19.36 4.17
N GLY A 33 -10.39 19.35 4.13
CA GLY A 33 -9.55 20.01 5.13
C GLY A 33 -9.46 19.31 6.49
N SER A 34 -10.21 18.22 6.72
CA SER A 34 -10.00 17.32 7.87
C SER A 34 -10.38 15.87 7.53
N VAL A 35 -9.77 14.95 8.29
CA VAL A 35 -9.98 13.49 8.20
C VAL A 35 -11.29 13.06 8.89
N GLU A 36 -11.91 13.92 9.70
CA GLU A 36 -13.08 13.58 10.54
C GLU A 36 -14.37 13.37 9.74
N GLU A 37 -14.55 14.07 8.62
CA GLU A 37 -15.70 13.82 7.73
C GLU A 37 -15.62 12.47 7.01
N TYR A 38 -14.54 11.73 7.26
CA TYR A 38 -14.17 10.56 6.52
C TYR A 38 -13.56 9.48 7.44
N GLU A 39 -14.34 9.05 8.43
CA GLU A 39 -14.11 7.78 9.16
C GLU A 39 -13.96 6.56 8.22
N ARG A 40 -14.32 6.68 6.92
CA ARG A 40 -14.05 5.66 5.88
C ARG A 40 -12.72 5.82 5.09
N LEU A 41 -11.94 6.90 5.24
CA LEU A 41 -10.71 7.23 4.47
C LEU A 41 -9.45 7.08 5.31
N ALA A 42 -9.58 7.05 6.63
CA ALA A 42 -8.48 6.60 7.51
C ALA A 42 -7.98 5.21 7.12
N LEU A 43 -8.81 4.45 6.39
CA LEU A 43 -8.47 3.22 5.72
C LEU A 43 -7.46 3.39 4.58
N ALA A 44 -7.40 4.49 3.83
CA ALA A 44 -6.54 4.55 2.64
C ALA A 44 -5.02 4.56 2.97
N PRO A 45 -4.50 5.37 3.92
CA PRO A 45 -3.11 5.27 4.37
C PRO A 45 -2.83 3.93 5.08
N TRP A 46 -3.82 3.41 5.82
CA TRP A 46 -3.74 2.11 6.50
C TRP A 46 -3.64 0.95 5.49
N TRP A 47 -4.52 0.91 4.49
CA TRP A 47 -4.53 -0.04 3.37
C TRP A 47 -3.27 0.07 2.55
N ALA A 48 -2.80 1.28 2.30
CA ALA A 48 -1.59 1.43 1.54
C ALA A 48 -0.41 0.82 2.32
N GLY A 49 -0.34 1.01 3.65
CA GLY A 49 0.67 0.36 4.50
C GLY A 49 0.49 -1.18 4.55
N TYR A 50 -0.77 -1.63 4.51
CA TYR A 50 -1.17 -3.03 4.41
C TYR A 50 -0.68 -3.69 3.14
N VAL A 51 -1.06 -3.14 1.99
CA VAL A 51 -0.65 -3.60 0.67
C VAL A 51 0.86 -3.44 0.52
N MET A 52 1.50 -2.43 1.10
CA MET A 52 2.95 -2.32 1.04
C MET A 52 3.69 -3.49 1.67
N THR A 53 3.20 -3.91 2.83
CA THR A 53 3.84 -4.93 3.66
C THR A 53 3.57 -6.32 3.09
N LEU A 54 2.36 -6.56 2.58
CA LEU A 54 1.97 -7.82 1.94
C LEU A 54 2.48 -7.93 0.50
N GLU A 55 2.43 -6.85 -0.27
CA GLU A 55 2.76 -6.82 -1.70
C GLU A 55 4.17 -6.31 -2.02
N GLY A 56 4.99 -5.95 -1.01
CA GLY A 56 6.39 -5.59 -1.21
C GLY A 56 6.59 -4.51 -2.28
N LEU A 57 5.90 -3.37 -2.15
CA LEU A 57 5.87 -2.27 -3.14
C LEU A 57 7.17 -1.46 -3.25
N ASP A 58 8.32 -2.05 -2.91
CA ASP A 58 9.61 -1.43 -3.23
C ASP A 58 9.87 -1.60 -4.73
N ALA A 59 10.04 -0.48 -5.45
CA ALA A 59 10.32 -0.49 -6.89
C ALA A 59 11.51 -1.40 -7.26
N SER A 60 12.49 -1.56 -6.36
CA SER A 60 13.64 -2.44 -6.57
C SER A 60 13.32 -3.95 -6.51
N LEU A 61 12.12 -4.32 -6.04
CA LEU A 61 11.61 -5.68 -6.01
C LEU A 61 10.88 -6.07 -7.29
N TRP A 62 10.64 -5.16 -8.24
CA TRP A 62 9.93 -5.47 -9.49
C TRP A 62 10.89 -5.61 -10.67
N ASP A 63 10.76 -6.68 -11.44
CA ASP A 63 11.49 -6.86 -12.71
C ASP A 63 10.79 -6.14 -13.88
N SER A 64 9.49 -5.88 -13.76
CA SER A 64 8.70 -5.09 -14.70
C SER A 64 8.83 -3.60 -14.41
N GLU A 65 9.33 -2.84 -15.40
CA GLU A 65 9.48 -1.38 -15.32
C GLU A 65 8.13 -0.70 -15.05
N ALA A 66 7.05 -1.14 -15.71
CA ALA A 66 5.72 -0.60 -15.50
C ALA A 66 5.22 -0.82 -14.05
N CYS A 67 5.48 -2.00 -13.47
CA CYS A 67 5.11 -2.24 -12.08
C CYS A 67 5.98 -1.42 -11.12
N ALA A 68 7.28 -1.29 -11.40
CA ALA A 68 8.19 -0.48 -10.59
C ALA A 68 7.76 1.00 -10.56
N ASP A 69 7.35 1.55 -11.70
CA ASP A 69 6.89 2.94 -11.84
C ASP A 69 5.61 3.19 -11.04
N VAL A 70 4.59 2.34 -11.20
CA VAL A 70 3.32 2.50 -10.46
C VAL A 70 3.54 2.27 -8.97
N ALA A 71 4.38 1.32 -8.56
CA ALA A 71 4.76 1.12 -7.15
C ALA A 71 5.44 2.36 -6.55
N LEU A 72 6.29 3.05 -7.31
CA LEU A 72 6.91 4.31 -6.88
C LEU A 72 5.88 5.44 -6.72
N SER A 73 4.91 5.52 -7.64
CA SER A 73 3.82 6.50 -7.55
C SER A 73 2.93 6.26 -6.33
N VAL A 74 2.49 5.01 -6.12
CA VAL A 74 1.73 4.58 -4.93
C VAL A 74 2.47 4.97 -3.64
N ARG A 75 3.78 4.74 -3.59
CA ARG A 75 4.64 5.16 -2.47
C ARG A 75 4.58 6.65 -2.21
N HIS A 76 4.70 7.44 -3.26
CA HIS A 76 4.69 8.89 -3.14
C HIS A 76 3.33 9.39 -2.64
N LEU A 77 2.24 8.94 -3.24
CA LEU A 77 0.88 9.33 -2.83
C LEU A 77 0.61 8.96 -1.36
N ALA A 78 1.00 7.76 -0.94
CA ALA A 78 0.83 7.34 0.45
C ALA A 78 1.59 8.23 1.44
N THR A 79 2.81 8.69 1.10
CA THR A 79 3.56 9.63 1.94
C THR A 79 2.93 11.02 2.04
N GLU A 80 2.14 11.44 1.05
CA GLU A 80 1.47 12.74 1.07
C GLU A 80 0.23 12.77 1.99
N MET A 81 -0.36 11.61 2.31
CA MET A 81 -1.64 11.55 3.03
C MET A 81 -1.51 11.77 4.55
N ASP A 82 -0.61 11.04 5.21
CA ASP A 82 -0.20 11.19 6.61
C ASP A 82 0.87 10.12 6.90
N GLU A 83 2.11 10.52 7.13
CA GLU A 83 3.23 9.60 7.35
C GLU A 83 3.05 8.72 8.61
N GLN A 84 2.40 9.24 9.65
CA GLN A 84 2.22 8.53 10.92
C GLN A 84 1.11 7.48 10.84
N ALA A 85 0.00 7.81 10.16
CA ALA A 85 -1.07 6.86 9.88
C ALA A 85 -0.58 5.75 8.94
N TRP A 86 0.20 6.11 7.93
CA TRP A 86 0.88 5.17 7.04
C TRP A 86 1.82 4.20 7.76
N ARG A 87 2.72 4.71 8.61
CA ARG A 87 3.64 3.87 9.41
C ARG A 87 2.87 2.95 10.37
N THR A 88 1.71 3.40 10.86
CA THR A 88 0.80 2.58 11.66
C THR A 88 0.21 1.44 10.83
N GLY A 89 -0.27 1.72 9.62
CA GLY A 89 -0.73 0.68 8.68
C GLY A 89 0.31 -0.39 8.38
N ILE A 90 1.56 0.01 8.11
CA ILE A 90 2.68 -0.95 7.92
C ILE A 90 2.86 -1.85 9.14
N ARG A 91 2.87 -1.26 10.34
CA ARG A 91 3.08 -2.01 11.58
C ARG A 91 1.97 -3.03 11.80
N ASP A 92 0.71 -2.62 11.61
CA ASP A 92 -0.46 -3.48 11.86
C ASP A 92 -0.50 -4.63 10.83
N ALA A 93 -0.20 -4.35 9.56
CA ALA A 93 -0.07 -5.37 8.52
C ALA A 93 1.06 -6.37 8.78
N THR A 94 2.21 -5.88 9.26
CA THR A 94 3.35 -6.74 9.63
C THR A 94 2.96 -7.66 10.78
N TYR A 95 2.15 -7.18 11.71
CA TYR A 95 1.65 -7.99 12.82
C TYR A 95 0.71 -9.09 12.31
N GLU A 96 -0.28 -8.76 11.47
CA GLU A 96 -1.20 -9.76 10.90
C GLU A 96 -0.48 -10.84 10.09
N LEU A 97 0.51 -10.45 9.28
CA LEU A 97 1.36 -11.39 8.52
C LEU A 97 2.01 -12.44 9.42
N LYS A 98 2.62 -11.99 10.52
CA LYS A 98 3.25 -12.89 11.49
C LYS A 98 2.25 -13.83 12.14
N GLN A 99 1.07 -13.33 12.50
CA GLN A 99 0.01 -14.16 13.06
C GLN A 99 -0.42 -15.27 12.07
N GLN A 100 -0.54 -14.95 10.78
CA GLN A 100 -0.89 -15.93 9.75
C GLN A 100 0.22 -16.96 9.51
N GLU A 101 1.49 -16.57 9.57
CA GLU A 101 2.62 -17.48 9.48
C GLU A 101 2.65 -18.45 10.67
N GLU A 102 2.46 -17.92 11.89
CA GLU A 102 2.39 -18.74 13.10
C GLU A 102 1.20 -19.72 13.04
N GLU A 103 0.00 -19.27 12.64
CA GLU A 103 -1.16 -20.15 12.48
C GLU A 103 -0.95 -21.25 11.44
N ARG A 104 -0.22 -20.98 10.36
CA ARG A 104 0.12 -21.98 9.33
C ARG A 104 1.11 -23.04 9.81
N ASP A 105 1.99 -22.71 10.75
CA ASP A 105 2.96 -23.66 11.31
C ASP A 105 2.31 -24.62 12.34
N TYR A 106 1.09 -24.32 12.81
CA TYR A 106 0.32 -25.18 13.72
C TYR A 106 -0.74 -26.07 13.02
N LEU A 107 -0.85 -26.01 11.68
CA LEU A 107 -1.78 -26.80 10.84
C LEU A 107 -1.04 -27.84 9.99
#